data_AF-A0A8B7E5H5-F1
#
_entry.id   AF-A0A8B7E5H5-F1
#
_cell.length_a   1.000
_cell.length_b   1.000
_cell.length_c   1.000
_cell.angle_alpha   90.00
_cell.angle_beta   90.00
_cell.angle_gamma   90.00
#
_symmetry.space_group_name_H-M   'P 1'
#
loop_
_entity.id
_entity.type
_entity.pdbx_description
1 polymer ?
#
loop_
_entity_poly.entity_id
_entity_poly.type
_entity_poly.pdbx_seq_one_letter_code
_entity_poly.pdbx_strand_id
1 'polypeptide(L)'
;MGAVSVVRLFQFRLTVTHVHSRSKSSEKDDIYDYTLTFCGDEGTNAVLQEDASKNKKSIGKIDNSSILVGGEDILLLMYHHGDPYHSNGHCNGISRNAWVILRCEDQGE
;
A
#
# COMPACT_ATOMS: atom_id res chain seq x y z
N MET A 1 18.88 -35.33 -21.83
CA MET A 1 17.47 -34.87 -21.84
C MET A 1 16.96 -35.02 -20.41
N GLY A 2 16.55 -34.02 -19.62
CA GLY A 2 16.72 -32.57 -19.58
C GLY A 2 16.47 -32.24 -18.09
N ALA A 3 17.28 -31.37 -17.48
CA ALA A 3 17.12 -31.03 -16.07
C ALA A 3 15.79 -30.31 -15.87
N VAL A 4 14.88 -30.92 -15.09
CA VAL A 4 13.64 -30.27 -14.66
C VAL A 4 14.03 -29.29 -13.56
N SER A 5 14.11 -28.00 -13.91
CA SER A 5 14.23 -26.94 -12.91
C SER A 5 12.95 -26.90 -12.09
N VAL A 6 13.05 -27.37 -10.84
CA VAL A 6 12.00 -27.19 -9.84
C VAL A 6 11.97 -25.70 -9.48
N VAL A 7 11.06 -24.96 -10.09
CA VAL A 7 10.74 -23.59 -9.67
C VAL A 7 10.06 -23.71 -8.31
N ARG A 8 10.84 -23.59 -7.23
CA ARG A 8 10.27 -23.39 -5.89
C ARG A 8 9.64 -22.01 -5.88
N LEU A 9 8.31 -21.95 -6.02
CA LEU A 9 7.55 -20.77 -5.62
C LEU A 9 7.75 -20.59 -4.12
N PHE A 10 8.66 -19.71 -3.74
CA PHE A 10 8.73 -19.23 -2.37
C PHE A 10 7.46 -18.42 -2.11
N GLN A 11 6.53 -19.03 -1.38
CA GLN A 11 5.32 -18.38 -0.92
C GLN A 11 5.70 -17.56 0.33
N PHE A 12 6.07 -16.30 0.14
CA PHE A 12 6.33 -15.40 1.25
C PHE A 12 4.99 -14.94 1.84
N ARG A 13 4.74 -15.29 3.10
CA ARG A 13 3.60 -14.77 3.87
C ARG A 13 4.04 -13.50 4.59
N LEU A 14 3.83 -12.36 3.93
CA LEU A 14 4.03 -11.05 4.52
C LEU A 14 2.77 -10.66 5.30
N THR A 15 2.79 -10.82 6.62
CA THR A 15 1.75 -10.30 7.50
C THR A 15 2.24 -8.98 8.08
N VAL A 16 1.93 -7.86 7.41
CA VAL A 16 2.15 -6.52 7.96
C VAL A 16 0.83 -6.11 8.60
N THR A 17 0.75 -6.16 9.93
CA THR A 17 -0.54 -5.99 10.58
C THR A 17 -0.95 -4.53 10.70
N HIS A 18 -0.03 -3.56 10.90
CA HIS A 18 -0.39 -2.13 10.88
C HIS A 18 0.86 -1.26 10.63
N VAL A 19 0.86 -0.42 9.59
CA VAL A 19 1.88 0.63 9.40
C VAL A 19 1.23 1.99 9.64
N HIS A 20 1.44 2.53 10.83
CA HIS A 20 0.92 3.85 11.19
C HIS A 20 1.94 4.92 10.78
N SER A 21 1.67 5.63 9.70
CA SER A 21 2.49 6.76 9.24
C SER A 21 1.80 8.07 9.59
N ARG A 22 2.45 8.91 10.40
CA ARG A 22 1.93 10.22 10.82
C ARG A 22 2.59 11.32 9.99
N SER A 23 1.79 12.07 9.22
CA SER A 23 2.26 13.28 8.54
C SER A 23 2.64 14.34 9.59
N LYS A 24 3.86 14.91 9.49
CA LYS A 24 4.28 16.07 10.30
C LYS A 24 3.77 17.35 9.64
N SER A 25 2.46 17.59 9.69
CA SER A 25 1.92 18.95 9.54
C SER A 25 1.87 19.60 10.92
N SER A 26 2.23 20.89 10.98
CA SER A 26 2.14 21.72 12.20
C SER A 26 0.69 22.05 12.57
N GLU A 27 -0.27 21.76 11.70
CA GLU A 27 -1.69 21.95 11.95
C GLU A 27 -2.31 20.63 12.40
N LYS A 28 -3.03 20.66 13.54
CA LYS A 28 -3.65 19.46 14.14
C LYS A 28 -4.64 18.75 13.21
N ASP A 29 -5.12 19.46 12.18
CA ASP A 29 -6.15 18.99 11.24
C ASP A 29 -5.59 18.16 10.07
N ASP A 30 -4.26 18.07 9.93
CA ASP A 30 -3.57 17.38 8.83
C ASP A 30 -2.90 16.06 9.26
N ILE A 31 -3.32 15.53 10.41
CA ILE A 31 -2.83 14.28 10.95
C ILE A 31 -3.80 13.18 10.55
N TYR A 32 -3.26 12.17 9.87
CA TYR A 32 -4.01 11.01 9.43
C TYR A 32 -3.29 9.73 9.82
N ASP A 33 -4.08 8.71 10.10
CA ASP A 33 -3.62 7.35 10.34
C ASP A 33 -3.78 6.58 9.04
N TYR A 34 -2.76 5.83 8.65
CA TYR A 34 -2.83 4.97 7.48
C TYR A 34 -2.85 3.50 7.91
N THR A 35 -3.62 2.68 7.21
CA THR A 35 -3.60 1.22 7.33
C THR A 35 -3.32 0.64 5.96
N LEU A 36 -2.33 -0.23 5.90
CA LEU A 36 -1.95 -0.99 4.71
C LEU A 36 -2.27 -2.46 4.98
N THR A 37 -3.14 -3.04 4.16
CA THR A 37 -3.56 -4.43 4.26
C THR A 37 -3.07 -5.20 3.04
N PHE A 38 -2.30 -6.25 3.29
CA PHE A 38 -1.92 -7.20 2.24
C PHE A 38 -2.94 -8.33 2.18
N CYS A 39 -3.28 -8.77 0.97
CA CYS A 39 -3.97 -10.05 0.73
C CYS A 39 -5.39 -10.23 1.32
N GLY A 40 -6.07 -9.18 1.79
CA GLY A 40 -7.54 -9.14 1.79
C GLY A 40 -8.31 -9.32 3.11
N ASP A 41 -7.69 -9.13 4.28
CA ASP A 41 -8.41 -9.31 5.56
C ASP A 41 -9.41 -8.15 5.87
N GLU A 42 -9.25 -6.97 5.27
CA GLU A 42 -10.13 -5.79 5.45
C GLU A 42 -10.93 -5.40 4.19
N GLY A 43 -11.59 -6.38 3.57
CA GLY A 43 -12.39 -6.15 2.36
C GLY A 43 -11.53 -5.79 1.14
N THR A 44 -12.01 -4.89 0.27
CA THR A 44 -11.30 -4.58 -1.00
C THR A 44 -10.32 -3.41 -0.92
N ASN A 45 -10.15 -2.79 0.26
CA ASN A 45 -9.24 -1.64 0.42
C ASN A 45 -7.83 -2.10 0.78
N ALA A 46 -6.85 -1.74 -0.04
CA ALA A 46 -5.45 -2.05 0.24
C ALA A 46 -4.82 -1.02 1.16
N VAL A 47 -5.15 0.25 0.95
CA VAL A 47 -4.68 1.36 1.76
C VAL A 47 -5.87 2.22 2.19
N LEU A 48 -6.01 2.40 3.49
CA LEU A 48 -7.01 3.26 4.12
C LEU A 48 -6.30 4.41 4.81
N GLN A 49 -6.86 5.60 4.64
CA GLN A 49 -6.53 6.80 5.41
C GLN A 49 -7.69 7.08 6.36
N GLU A 50 -7.40 7.34 7.63
CA GLU A 50 -8.36 7.71 8.66
C GLU A 50 -7.98 9.08 9.25
N ASP A 51 -8.95 9.99 9.36
CA ASP A 51 -8.76 11.29 10.00
C ASP A 51 -9.02 11.23 11.52
N ALA A 52 -8.76 12.34 12.22
CA ALA A 52 -9.00 12.44 13.67
C ALA A 52 -10.49 12.25 14.06
N SER A 53 -11.42 12.47 13.13
CA SER A 53 -12.86 12.26 13.30
C SER A 53 -13.33 10.85 12.93
N LYS A 54 -12.39 9.93 12.65
CA LYS A 54 -12.65 8.55 12.25
C LYS A 54 -13.33 8.40 10.88
N ASN A 55 -13.26 9.41 10.02
CA ASN A 55 -13.67 9.26 8.64
C ASN A 55 -12.59 8.53 7.86
N LYS A 56 -13.00 7.50 7.11
CA LYS A 56 -12.11 6.68 6.31
C LYS A 56 -12.20 7.04 4.82
N LYS A 57 -11.05 7.08 4.16
CA LYS A 57 -10.93 7.18 2.70
C LYS A 57 -10.07 6.05 2.17
N SER A 58 -10.54 5.40 1.11
CA SER A 58 -9.74 4.45 0.35
C SER A 58 -8.71 5.21 -0.48
N ILE A 59 -7.44 4.81 -0.40
CA ILE A 59 -6.35 5.38 -1.21
C ILE A 59 -6.01 4.45 -2.38
N GLY A 60 -6.29 3.15 -2.25
CA GLY A 60 -6.13 2.17 -3.31
C GLY A 60 -6.82 0.85 -2.96
N LYS A 61 -7.16 0.08 -3.99
CA LYS A 61 -7.90 -1.18 -3.88
C LYS A 61 -7.00 -2.40 -4.13
N ILE A 62 -7.27 -3.50 -3.45
CA ILE A 62 -6.48 -4.75 -3.53
C ILE A 62 -6.63 -5.39 -4.92
N ASP A 63 -7.85 -5.39 -5.45
CA ASP A 63 -8.21 -5.94 -6.76
C ASP A 63 -7.70 -5.10 -7.93
N ASN A 64 -7.23 -3.88 -7.66
CA ASN A 64 -6.62 -2.99 -8.62
C ASN A 64 -5.15 -2.74 -8.27
N SER A 65 -4.40 -3.82 -8.12
CA SER A 65 -2.97 -3.79 -7.79
C SER A 65 -2.10 -4.13 -8.99
N SER A 66 -0.94 -3.49 -9.05
CA SER A 66 0.15 -3.85 -9.95
C SER A 66 1.44 -3.96 -9.14
N ILE A 67 2.19 -5.03 -9.40
CA ILE A 67 3.48 -5.26 -8.77
C ILE A 67 4.57 -4.98 -9.79
N LEU A 68 5.47 -4.08 -9.44
CA LEU A 68 6.71 -3.86 -10.16
C LEU A 68 7.85 -4.40 -9.28
N VAL A 69 8.53 -5.43 -9.80
CA VAL A 69 9.79 -5.90 -9.22
C VAL A 69 10.91 -5.10 -9.88
N GLY A 70 11.71 -4.39 -9.09
CA GLY A 70 12.80 -3.57 -9.62
C GLY A 70 14.01 -3.63 -8.71
N GLY A 71 15.20 -3.94 -9.25
CA GLY A 71 16.42 -4.14 -8.45
C GLY A 71 16.47 -5.48 -7.73
N GLU A 72 17.57 -5.74 -7.02
CA GLU A 72 17.77 -6.98 -6.24
C GLU A 72 17.04 -6.95 -4.88
N ASP A 73 16.73 -5.76 -4.36
CA ASP A 73 16.31 -5.52 -2.98
C ASP A 73 15.02 -4.69 -2.85
N ILE A 74 14.37 -4.32 -3.95
CA ILE A 74 13.18 -3.45 -3.94
C ILE A 74 11.97 -4.13 -4.60
N LEU A 75 10.83 -4.03 -3.93
CA LEU A 75 9.53 -4.38 -4.46
C LEU A 75 8.60 -3.15 -4.39
N LEU A 76 8.12 -2.69 -5.54
CA LEU A 76 7.13 -1.62 -5.61
C LEU A 76 5.74 -2.23 -5.84
N LEU A 77 4.83 -2.01 -4.89
CA LEU A 77 3.41 -2.31 -5.04
C LEU A 77 2.65 -1.02 -5.30
N MET A 78 1.81 -1.02 -6.33
CA MET A 78 0.92 0.10 -6.62
C MET A 78 -0.52 -0.38 -6.48
N TYR A 79 -1.32 0.35 -5.73
CA TYR A 79 -2.76 0.14 -5.58
C TYR A 79 -3.51 1.33 -6.17
N HIS A 80 -4.43 1.04 -7.08
CA HIS A 80 -5.13 2.06 -7.86
C HIS A 80 -6.60 2.20 -7.43
N HIS A 81 -7.25 3.23 -7.95
CA HIS A 81 -8.71 3.43 -7.86
C HIS A 81 -9.25 3.52 -6.42
N GLY A 82 -8.52 4.22 -5.56
CA GLY A 82 -9.08 4.71 -4.31
C GLY A 82 -10.21 5.72 -4.53
N ASP A 83 -10.73 6.24 -3.42
CA ASP A 83 -11.75 7.27 -3.44
C ASP A 83 -11.22 8.51 -4.18
N PRO A 84 -12.05 9.18 -4.99
CA PRO A 84 -11.64 10.39 -5.71
C PRO A 84 -11.29 11.51 -4.76
N TYR A 85 -10.32 12.35 -5.15
CA TYR A 85 -10.15 13.65 -4.52
C TYR A 85 -11.44 14.46 -4.63
N HIS A 86 -11.61 15.45 -3.75
CA HIS A 86 -12.76 16.34 -3.85
C HIS A 86 -12.69 17.09 -5.19
N SER A 87 -13.80 17.16 -5.93
CA SER A 87 -13.84 17.70 -7.31
C SER A 87 -13.40 19.16 -7.38
N ASN A 88 -13.65 19.94 -6.33
CA ASN A 88 -13.28 21.35 -6.21
C ASN A 88 -11.92 21.52 -5.47
N GLY A 89 -11.12 20.47 -5.38
CA GLY A 89 -9.86 20.43 -4.64
C GLY A 89 -8.70 19.90 -5.50
N HIS A 90 -7.78 19.19 -4.85
CA HIS A 90 -6.57 18.67 -5.46
C HIS A 90 -6.84 17.68 -6.60
N CYS A 91 -5.90 17.63 -7.55
CA CYS A 91 -5.83 16.61 -8.60
C CYS A 91 -7.11 16.47 -9.45
N ASN A 92 -7.94 17.51 -9.55
CA ASN A 92 -9.13 17.56 -10.40
C ASN A 92 -10.10 16.37 -10.22
N GLY A 93 -10.23 15.89 -8.99
CA GLY A 93 -11.16 14.79 -8.66
C GLY A 93 -10.75 13.40 -9.16
N ILE A 94 -9.51 13.20 -9.64
CA ILE A 94 -9.06 11.85 -10.01
C ILE A 94 -9.06 10.92 -8.79
N SER A 95 -9.17 9.61 -9.04
CA SER A 95 -9.01 8.59 -8.00
C SER A 95 -7.64 8.65 -7.35
N ARG A 96 -7.59 8.49 -6.03
CA ARG A 96 -6.35 8.30 -5.29
C ARG A 96 -5.68 6.99 -5.70
N ASN A 97 -4.35 6.97 -5.63
CA ASN A 97 -3.52 5.79 -5.79
C ASN A 97 -2.48 5.74 -4.66
N ALA A 98 -2.09 4.55 -4.23
CA ALA A 98 -1.07 4.33 -3.21
C ALA A 98 0.12 3.55 -3.77
N TRP A 99 1.34 4.01 -3.51
CA TRP A 99 2.58 3.35 -3.91
C TRP A 99 3.34 2.94 -2.66
N VAL A 100 3.58 1.64 -2.50
CA VAL A 100 4.26 1.05 -1.36
C VAL A 100 5.58 0.47 -1.84
N ILE A 101 6.67 0.98 -1.32
CA ILE A 101 8.02 0.48 -1.60
C ILE A 101 8.43 -0.39 -0.42
N LEU A 102 8.61 -1.69 -0.68
CA LEU A 102 9.21 -2.62 0.26
C LEU A 102 10.69 -2.74 -0.10
N ARG A 103 11.56 -2.55 0.89
CA ARG A 103 12.99 -2.78 0.76
C ARG A 103 13.37 -3.99 1.60
N CYS A 104 14.21 -4.85 1.06
CA CYS A 104 14.90 -5.84 1.88
C CYS A 104 15.86 -5.08 2.80
N GLU A 105 15.66 -5.19 4.10
CA GLU A 105 16.63 -4.73 5.09
C GLU A 105 17.25 -5.98 5.68
N ASP A 106 18.55 -6.17 5.46
CA ASP A 106 19.29 -7.24 6.07
C ASP A 106 19.48 -6.88 7.54
N GLN A 107 18.77 -7.57 8.44
CA GLN A 107 19.03 -7.47 9.87
C GLN A 107 20.27 -8.30 10.14
N GLY A 108 21.44 -7.70 9.86
CA GLY A 108 22.74 -8.36 9.91
C GLY A 108 22.86 -9.31 11.12
N GLU A 109 23.28 -10.54 10.84
CA GLU A 109 23.62 -11.54 11.86
C GLU A 109 24.84 -11.12 12.70
#